data_AF-A0AAJ3GYL3-F1
#
_entry.id   AF-A0AAJ3GYL3-F1
#
_cell.length_a   1.000
_cell.length_b   1.000
_cell.length_c   1.000
_cell.angle_alpha   90.00
_cell.angle_beta   90.00
_cell.angle_gamma   90.00
#
_symmetry.space_group_name_H-M   'P 1'
#
loop_
_entity.id
_entity.type
_entity.pdbx_description
1 polymer ?
#
loop_
_entity_poly.entity_id
_entity_poly.type
_entity_poly.pdbx_seq_one_letter_code
_entity_poly.pdbx_strand_id
1 'polypeptide(L)'
;MRSTDTSVPRPSYRWLATLGVGLGLAVAVWITGKGEFFWENFAAYWLPQAAVLAVALLLKASRETLGGMAIAMALYLYLFHLWASEAMAWLWYLFSFPGALIGALLAVFIASRTSFAVLVGFGSVTLGIVLNLVFLFFVIV
;
A
#
# COMPACT_ATOMS: atom_id res chain seq x y z
N MET A 1 32.52 -22.60 26.48
CA MET A 1 32.57 -21.99 25.13
C MET A 1 31.41 -20.99 25.04
N ARG A 2 31.71 -19.70 24.90
CA ARG A 2 30.71 -18.62 24.82
C ARG A 2 30.41 -18.43 23.33
N SER A 3 29.18 -18.70 22.88
CA SER A 3 28.81 -18.42 21.49
C SER A 3 28.88 -16.91 21.30
N THR A 4 29.83 -16.47 20.49
CA THR A 4 29.86 -15.11 19.97
C THR A 4 28.72 -14.99 18.96
N ASP A 5 27.54 -14.64 19.45
CA ASP A 5 26.45 -14.14 18.62
C ASP A 5 26.91 -12.82 17.99
N THR A 6 27.56 -12.92 16.83
CA THR A 6 27.76 -11.79 15.93
C THR A 6 26.40 -11.46 15.32
N SER A 7 25.54 -10.82 16.12
CA SER A 7 24.30 -10.24 15.63
C SER A 7 24.66 -9.17 14.60
N VAL A 8 24.53 -9.50 13.32
CA VAL A 8 24.64 -8.54 12.22
C VAL A 8 23.61 -7.45 12.50
N PRO A 9 24.00 -6.17 12.62
CA PRO A 9 23.04 -5.09 12.86
C PRO A 9 22.02 -5.08 11.73
N ARG A 10 20.75 -5.37 12.03
CA ARG A 10 19.68 -5.21 11.05
C ARG A 10 19.59 -3.71 10.73
N PRO A 11 19.72 -3.30 9.45
CA PRO A 11 19.59 -1.90 9.09
C PRO A 11 18.24 -1.36 9.58
N SER A 12 18.24 -0.16 10.13
CA SER A 12 17.00 0.48 10.56
C SER A 12 16.23 0.94 9.31
N TYR A 13 15.41 0.07 8.72
CA TYR A 13 14.54 0.38 7.58
C TYR A 13 13.32 1.26 7.94
N ARG A 14 13.40 2.00 9.05
CA ARG A 14 12.38 2.95 9.49
C ARG A 14 12.08 4.00 8.43
N TRP A 15 13.10 4.41 7.69
CA TRP A 15 12.99 5.40 6.62
C TRP A 15 12.15 4.92 5.44
N LEU A 16 12.10 3.60 5.15
CA LEU A 16 11.30 3.07 4.04
C LEU A 16 9.80 3.23 4.28
N ALA A 17 9.33 3.00 5.50
CA ALA A 17 7.93 3.25 5.87
C ALA A 17 7.57 4.73 5.70
N THR A 18 8.44 5.62 6.18
CA THR A 18 8.26 7.08 6.05
C THR A 18 8.25 7.52 4.60
N LEU A 19 9.17 7.01 3.77
CA LEU A 19 9.21 7.30 2.34
C LEU A 19 7.96 6.78 1.62
N GLY A 20 7.53 5.56 1.91
CA GLY A 20 6.33 4.98 1.27
C GLY A 20 5.06 5.77 1.59
N VAL A 21 4.85 6.10 2.87
CA VAL A 21 3.70 6.92 3.30
C VAL A 21 3.81 8.35 2.73
N GLY A 22 5.00 8.94 2.77
CA GLY A 22 5.26 10.26 2.21
C GLY A 22 5.02 10.32 0.71
N LEU A 23 5.38 9.26 -0.02
CA LEU A 23 5.11 9.13 -1.45
C LEU A 23 3.59 9.03 -1.71
N GLY A 24 2.86 8.21 -0.96
CA GLY A 24 1.41 8.11 -1.07
C GLY A 24 0.71 9.45 -0.81
N LEU A 25 1.16 10.20 0.21
CA LEU A 25 0.69 11.55 0.49
C LEU A 25 0.99 12.51 -0.66
N ALA A 26 2.24 12.55 -1.14
CA ALA A 26 2.66 13.44 -2.22
C ALA A 26 1.87 13.19 -3.51
N VAL A 27 1.68 11.91 -3.87
CA VAL A 27 0.89 11.50 -5.02
C VAL A 27 -0.58 11.92 -4.85
N ALA A 28 -1.18 11.70 -3.68
CA ALA A 28 -2.55 12.11 -3.41
C ALA A 28 -2.74 13.64 -3.52
N VAL A 29 -1.82 14.43 -2.95
CA VAL A 29 -1.84 15.91 -3.06
C VAL A 29 -1.72 16.35 -4.52
N TRP A 30 -0.80 15.74 -5.27
CA TRP A 30 -0.57 16.08 -6.67
C TRP A 30 -1.80 15.81 -7.55
N ILE A 31 -2.41 14.62 -7.41
CA ILE A 31 -3.59 14.21 -8.19
C ILE A 31 -4.83 15.04 -7.85
N THR A 32 -5.00 15.37 -6.56
CA THR A 32 -6.15 16.15 -6.08
C THR A 32 -6.22 17.55 -6.69
N GLY A 33 -5.08 18.13 -7.07
CA GLY A 33 -5.02 19.46 -7.67
C GLY A 33 -5.35 20.57 -6.67
N LYS A 34 -5.91 21.69 -7.15
CA LYS A 34 -6.34 22.83 -6.32
C LYS A 34 -7.82 23.09 -6.57
N GLY A 35 -8.59 23.43 -5.55
CA GLY A 35 -10.01 23.78 -5.72
C GLY A 35 -10.81 23.71 -4.43
N GLU A 36 -12.10 24.02 -4.53
CA GLU A 36 -13.05 24.03 -3.43
C GLU A 36 -13.22 22.64 -2.78
N PHE A 37 -13.09 21.56 -3.57
CA PHE A 37 -13.21 20.17 -3.13
C PHE A 37 -11.88 19.47 -2.82
N PHE A 38 -10.84 20.24 -2.50
CA PHE A 38 -9.51 19.67 -2.27
C PHE A 38 -9.52 18.62 -1.16
N TRP A 39 -10.13 18.92 -0.01
CA TRP A 39 -10.06 18.05 1.15
C TRP A 39 -10.84 16.76 0.95
N GLU A 40 -12.00 16.83 0.29
CA GLU A 40 -12.83 15.68 -0.01
C GLU A 40 -12.12 14.74 -0.99
N ASN A 41 -11.54 15.28 -2.05
CA ASN A 41 -10.83 14.50 -3.06
C ASN A 41 -9.52 13.90 -2.49
N PHE A 42 -8.76 14.69 -1.73
CA PHE A 42 -7.57 14.19 -1.04
C PHE A 42 -7.92 13.05 -0.10
N ALA A 43 -8.98 13.22 0.70
CA ALA A 43 -9.47 12.18 1.60
C ALA A 43 -9.91 10.93 0.84
N ALA A 44 -10.63 11.08 -0.28
CA ALA A 44 -11.07 9.96 -1.12
C ALA A 44 -9.91 9.15 -1.69
N TYR A 45 -8.80 9.79 -2.08
CA TYR A 45 -7.62 9.10 -2.60
C TYR A 45 -6.74 8.50 -1.49
N TRP A 46 -6.56 9.21 -0.38
CA TRP A 46 -5.55 8.82 0.62
C TRP A 46 -6.11 7.99 1.78
N LEU A 47 -7.32 8.26 2.27
CA LEU A 47 -7.88 7.55 3.43
C LEU A 47 -7.97 6.04 3.24
N PRO A 48 -8.34 5.51 2.06
CA PRO A 48 -8.35 4.06 1.86
C PRO A 48 -6.96 3.42 2.04
N GLN A 49 -5.89 4.09 1.58
CA GLN A 49 -4.51 3.63 1.80
C GLN A 49 -4.15 3.69 3.29
N ALA A 50 -4.51 4.79 3.96
CA ALA A 50 -4.28 4.96 5.38
C ALA A 50 -5.00 3.89 6.20
N ALA A 51 -6.22 3.50 5.82
CA ALA A 51 -6.97 2.43 6.47
C ALA A 51 -6.26 1.07 6.36
N VAL A 52 -5.77 0.71 5.16
CA VAL A 52 -5.00 -0.54 4.95
C VAL A 52 -3.74 -0.54 5.81
N LEU A 53 -2.98 0.56 5.81
CA LEU A 53 -1.77 0.68 6.62
C LEU A 53 -2.06 0.66 8.12
N ALA A 54 -3.16 1.28 8.57
CA ALA A 54 -3.59 1.27 9.96
C ALA A 54 -3.94 -0.14 10.42
N VAL A 55 -4.67 -0.92 9.61
CA VAL A 55 -4.95 -2.33 9.93
C VAL A 55 -3.66 -3.14 10.00
N ALA A 56 -2.75 -2.99 9.04
CA ALA A 56 -1.46 -3.67 9.07
C ALA A 56 -0.64 -3.30 10.34
N LEU A 57 -0.65 -2.03 10.74
CA LEU A 57 -0.04 -1.55 11.98
C LEU A 57 -0.67 -2.19 13.22
N LEU A 58 -2.00 -2.27 13.30
CA LEU A 58 -2.72 -2.91 14.41
C LEU A 58 -2.37 -4.41 14.52
N LEU A 59 -2.11 -5.05 13.39
CA LEU A 59 -1.63 -6.44 13.31
C LEU A 59 -0.11 -6.57 13.49
N LYS A 60 0.56 -5.51 13.92
CA LYS A 60 2.00 -5.47 14.24
C LYS A 60 2.88 -5.79 13.03
N ALA A 61 2.47 -5.37 11.83
CA ALA A 61 3.33 -5.41 10.65
C ALA A 61 4.69 -4.76 10.95
N SER A 62 5.77 -5.36 10.45
CA SER A 62 7.08 -4.74 10.55
C SER A 62 7.10 -3.44 9.71
N ARG A 63 7.98 -2.51 10.08
CA ARG A 63 8.12 -1.23 9.34
C ARG A 63 8.57 -1.46 7.90
N GLU A 64 9.34 -2.51 7.66
CA GLU A 64 9.76 -2.93 6.32
C GLU A 64 8.56 -3.35 5.47
N THR A 65 7.70 -4.21 6.02
CA THR A 65 6.48 -4.66 5.34
C THR A 65 5.56 -3.47 5.05
N LEU A 66 5.36 -2.57 6.02
CA LEU A 66 4.57 -1.36 5.84
C LEU A 66 5.12 -0.44 4.75
N GLY A 67 6.44 -0.28 4.67
CA GLY A 67 7.09 0.47 3.60
C GLY A 67 6.78 -0.12 2.22
N GLY A 68 6.90 -1.44 2.08
CA GLY A 68 6.54 -2.13 0.84
C GLY A 68 5.08 -1.95 0.44
N MET A 69 4.16 -2.12 1.40
CA MET A 69 2.72 -1.91 1.20
C MET A 69 2.41 -0.47 0.75
N ALA A 70 3.00 0.52 1.44
CA ALA A 70 2.78 1.94 1.15
C ALA A 70 3.32 2.33 -0.24
N ILE A 71 4.51 1.83 -0.61
CA ILE A 71 5.07 2.06 -1.96
C ILE A 71 4.17 1.45 -3.03
N ALA A 72 3.67 0.22 -2.83
CA ALA A 72 2.76 -0.42 -3.78
C ALA A 72 1.47 0.38 -3.99
N MET A 73 0.84 0.83 -2.91
CA MET A 73 -0.39 1.63 -2.99
C MET A 73 -0.16 3.02 -3.58
N ALA A 74 0.97 3.67 -3.27
CA ALA A 74 1.32 4.96 -3.87
C ALA A 74 1.55 4.83 -5.38
N LEU A 75 2.28 3.79 -5.81
CA LEU A 75 2.47 3.50 -7.23
C LEU A 75 1.15 3.17 -7.91
N TYR A 76 0.30 2.37 -7.28
CA TYR A 76 -1.02 2.06 -7.81
C TYR A 76 -1.89 3.32 -7.98
N LEU A 77 -1.93 4.23 -7.01
CA LEU A 77 -2.65 5.49 -7.12
C LEU A 77 -2.12 6.34 -8.30
N TYR A 78 -0.80 6.42 -8.46
CA TYR A 78 -0.18 7.13 -9.57
C TYR A 78 -0.59 6.53 -10.93
N LEU A 79 -0.49 5.20 -11.08
CA LEU A 79 -0.88 4.50 -12.30
C LEU A 79 -2.39 4.61 -12.56
N PHE A 80 -3.20 4.54 -11.51
CA PHE A 80 -4.64 4.74 -11.60
C PHE A 80 -4.97 6.13 -12.15
N HIS A 81 -4.30 7.18 -11.68
CA HIS A 81 -4.50 8.53 -12.20
C HIS A 81 -4.16 8.65 -13.69
N LEU A 82 -3.09 8.00 -14.14
CA LEU A 82 -2.73 7.98 -15.57
C LEU A 82 -3.76 7.25 -16.44
N TRP A 83 -4.45 6.26 -15.87
CA TRP A 83 -5.47 5.47 -16.56
C TRP A 83 -6.86 6.10 -16.50
N ALA A 84 -7.19 6.79 -15.41
CA ALA A 84 -8.53 7.31 -15.13
C ALA A 84 -8.89 8.49 -16.05
N SER A 85 -9.54 8.20 -17.19
CA SER A 85 -10.10 9.22 -18.10
C SER A 85 -11.57 9.54 -17.83
N GLU A 86 -12.32 8.60 -17.22
CA GLU A 86 -13.78 8.67 -17.13
C GLU A 86 -14.29 9.15 -15.77
N ALA A 87 -15.45 9.81 -15.77
CA ALA A 87 -16.07 10.41 -14.58
C ALA A 87 -16.33 9.42 -13.43
N MET A 88 -16.48 8.12 -13.72
CA MET A 88 -16.69 7.07 -12.70
C MET A 88 -15.48 6.16 -12.51
N ALA A 89 -14.32 6.48 -13.09
CA ALA A 89 -13.10 5.67 -12.95
C ALA A 89 -12.69 5.49 -11.48
N TRP A 90 -12.99 6.47 -10.62
CA TRP A 90 -12.69 6.44 -9.18
C TRP A 90 -13.35 5.27 -8.43
N LEU A 91 -14.45 4.69 -8.94
CA LEU A 91 -15.05 3.48 -8.35
C LEU A 91 -14.12 2.28 -8.45
N TRP A 92 -13.39 2.14 -9.57
CA TRP A 92 -12.39 1.08 -9.73
C TRP A 92 -11.27 1.20 -8.70
N TYR A 93 -10.88 2.44 -8.39
CA TYR A 93 -9.92 2.71 -7.33
C TYR A 93 -10.46 2.29 -5.96
N LEU A 94 -11.66 2.73 -5.59
CA LEU A 94 -12.26 2.40 -4.29
C LEU A 94 -12.48 0.89 -4.12
N PHE A 95 -12.98 0.22 -5.15
CA PHE A 95 -13.23 -1.22 -5.11
C PHE A 95 -11.96 -2.06 -5.18
N SER A 96 -10.79 -1.49 -5.46
CA SER A 96 -9.51 -2.21 -5.38
C SER A 96 -9.02 -2.49 -3.95
N PHE A 97 -9.51 -1.71 -2.97
CA PHE A 97 -9.03 -1.75 -1.59
C PHE A 97 -9.32 -3.03 -0.81
N PRO A 98 -10.44 -3.74 -1.01
CA PRO A 98 -10.60 -5.09 -0.47
C PRO A 98 -9.45 -6.03 -0.86
N GLY A 99 -9.03 -5.97 -2.13
CA GLY A 99 -7.86 -6.71 -2.61
C GLY A 99 -6.56 -6.26 -1.94
N ALA A 100 -6.32 -4.94 -1.86
CA ALA A 100 -5.16 -4.39 -1.18
C ALA A 100 -5.10 -4.81 0.31
N LEU A 101 -6.24 -4.81 0.99
CA LEU A 101 -6.37 -5.22 2.39
C LEU A 101 -6.05 -6.70 2.55
N ILE A 102 -6.62 -7.58 1.73
CA ILE A 102 -6.30 -9.02 1.75
C ILE A 102 -4.80 -9.24 1.50
N GLY A 103 -4.24 -8.54 0.50
CA GLY A 103 -2.80 -8.57 0.23
C GLY A 103 -1.96 -8.11 1.41
N ALA A 104 -2.37 -7.05 2.10
CA ALA A 104 -1.71 -6.56 3.30
C ALA A 104 -1.77 -7.58 4.44
N LEU A 105 -2.94 -8.18 4.68
CA LEU A 105 -3.09 -9.24 5.69
C LEU A 105 -2.14 -10.41 5.41
N LEU A 106 -2.10 -10.91 4.17
CA LEU A 106 -1.17 -11.97 3.76
C LEU A 106 0.29 -11.57 4.01
N ALA A 107 0.67 -10.35 3.64
CA ALA A 107 2.03 -9.86 3.87
C ALA A 107 2.40 -9.82 5.35
N VAL A 108 1.49 -9.43 6.25
CA VAL A 108 1.75 -9.45 7.71
C VAL A 108 2.15 -10.86 8.17
N PHE A 109 1.41 -11.88 7.74
CA PHE A 109 1.68 -13.26 8.15
C PHE A 109 2.94 -13.83 7.49
N ILE A 110 3.16 -13.59 6.20
CA ILE A 110 4.30 -14.14 5.44
C ILE A 110 5.60 -13.45 5.83
N ALA A 111 5.61 -12.12 5.96
CA ALA A 111 6.82 -11.35 6.22
C ALA A 111 7.45 -11.68 7.58
N SER A 112 6.67 -12.19 8.55
CA SER A 112 7.19 -12.66 9.85
C SER A 112 8.24 -13.78 9.74
N ARG A 113 8.33 -14.45 8.59
CA ARG A 113 9.18 -15.62 8.35
C ARG A 113 10.33 -15.37 7.37
N THR A 114 10.56 -14.12 6.93
CA THR A 114 11.55 -13.81 5.88
C THR A 114 12.27 -12.49 6.11
N SER A 115 13.51 -12.41 5.62
CA SER A 115 14.32 -11.19 5.60
C SER A 115 13.92 -10.23 4.47
N PHE A 116 13.06 -10.64 3.54
CA PHE A 116 12.59 -9.83 2.40
C PHE A 116 11.25 -9.14 2.67
N ALA A 117 11.04 -8.67 3.90
CA ALA A 117 9.75 -8.15 4.36
C ALA A 117 9.18 -7.00 3.50
N VAL A 118 10.05 -6.12 2.96
CA VAL A 118 9.66 -5.05 2.03
C VAL A 118 9.06 -5.61 0.74
N LEU A 119 9.75 -6.56 0.11
CA LEU A 119 9.31 -7.19 -1.14
C LEU A 119 8.02 -7.99 -0.94
N VAL A 120 7.87 -8.65 0.21
CA VAL A 120 6.61 -9.34 0.56
C VAL A 120 5.48 -8.33 0.72
N GLY A 121 5.68 -7.23 1.45
CA GLY A 121 4.68 -6.18 1.60
C GLY A 121 4.23 -5.60 0.26
N PHE A 122 5.19 -5.27 -0.60
CA PHE A 122 4.93 -4.74 -1.94
C PHE A 122 4.21 -5.77 -2.82
N GLY A 123 4.74 -6.98 -2.90
CA GLY A 123 4.26 -8.04 -3.78
C GLY A 123 2.86 -8.53 -3.41
N SER A 124 2.59 -8.77 -2.13
CA SER A 124 1.28 -9.26 -1.70
C SER A 124 0.18 -8.22 -1.88
N VAL A 125 0.44 -6.93 -1.60
CA VAL A 125 -0.54 -5.86 -1.86
C VAL A 125 -0.79 -5.69 -3.36
N THR A 126 0.27 -5.67 -4.17
CA THR A 126 0.14 -5.59 -5.64
C THR A 126 -0.68 -6.74 -6.18
N LEU A 127 -0.37 -7.97 -5.75
CA LEU A 127 -1.11 -9.17 -6.14
C LEU A 127 -2.58 -9.09 -5.72
N GLY A 128 -2.86 -8.67 -4.48
CA GLY A 128 -4.22 -8.51 -3.98
C GLY A 128 -5.03 -7.50 -4.80
N ILE A 129 -4.43 -6.35 -5.13
CA ILE A 129 -5.05 -5.33 -5.99
C ILE A 129 -5.35 -5.92 -7.38
N VAL A 130 -4.36 -6.56 -8.02
CA VAL A 130 -4.50 -7.12 -9.38
C VAL A 130 -5.58 -8.20 -9.42
N LEU A 131 -5.54 -9.18 -8.51
CA LEU A 131 -6.54 -10.26 -8.48
C LEU A 131 -7.95 -9.72 -8.26
N ASN A 132 -8.10 -8.71 -7.41
CA ASN A 132 -9.39 -8.10 -7.14
C ASN A 132 -9.89 -7.28 -8.35
N LEU A 133 -9.02 -6.54 -9.03
CA LEU A 133 -9.38 -5.85 -10.27
C LEU A 133 -9.77 -6.83 -11.39
N VAL A 134 -9.07 -7.94 -11.52
CA VAL A 134 -9.42 -9.01 -12.47
C VAL A 134 -10.80 -9.58 -12.14
N PHE A 135 -11.08 -9.86 -10.86
CA PHE A 135 -12.39 -10.31 -10.42
C PHE A 135 -13.48 -9.28 -10.76
N LEU A 136 -13.28 -8.00 -10.43
CA LEU A 136 -14.23 -6.94 -10.74
C LEU A 136 -14.49 -6.81 -12.23
N PHE A 137 -13.45 -6.95 -13.05
CA PHE A 137 -13.57 -6.93 -14.51
C PHE A 137 -14.51 -8.04 -15.01
N PHE A 138 -14.35 -9.28 -14.51
CA PHE A 138 -15.22 -10.40 -14.89
C PHE A 138 -16.63 -10.35 -14.29
N VAL A 139 -16.86 -9.60 -13.22
CA VAL A 139 -18.18 -9.46 -12.59
C VAL A 139 -19.02 -8.38 -13.26
N ILE A 140 -18.37 -7.34 -13.80
CA ILE A 140 -19.02 -6.16 -14.38
C ILE A 140 -19.23 -6.30 -15.91
N VAL A 141 -18.38 -7.07 -16.59
CA VAL A 141 -18.49 -7.39 -18.04
C VAL A 141 -19.31 -8.65 -18.25
#